data_AF-A0A1S3DZN4-F1
#
_entry.id   AF-A0A1S3DZN4-F1
#
_cell.length_a   1.000
_cell.length_b   1.000
_cell.length_c   1.000
_cell.angle_alpha   90.00
_cell.angle_beta   90.00
_cell.angle_gamma   90.00
#
_symmetry.space_group_name_H-M   'P 1'
#
loop_
_entity.id
_entity.type
_entity.pdbx_description
1 polymer ?
#
loop_
_entity_poly.entity_id
_entity_poly.type
_entity_poly.pdbx_seq_one_letter_code
_entity_poly.pdbx_strand_id
1 'polypeptide(L)'
;MSSSSSQVGYLVPLNQNLEDEKEEKASIPKLPISKGTNILGRNNLTVSDKRLSRKHLTITASTDGSANLLVEGTNPIVVNSKNKRRKLNSKETITISDGDVIELIPGHHLFKYQVLRRSSSVADNGAHERRRNAVTQKHDKIAVTEKHGYLQSSEEAIRDFHVADDQIPRTFRLLRVQGLPPWANTSCVSISDVIQGDILVAILSNYMVDTDWLVPACPALSKVPSVLVLHGESDERVACIKRSQPANWILHKPPLPISFGTHHSKAMFLVYPRGIRIIVHTANLIYVDWNNKSQGLWMQDFPWKDQNSLSKGSGFENDLVEYLSALKWPEFPVNLPSLGNFSICPSFFKKFDYSDATVRLIASVPGYHSGNGLKKWGHMKLRSVLQECTFDKEFKKSPLVYQFSSLGSLDEKWMVELASSMSAGLSEDKVPLGMGEPQIIWPTVEDVRCSLEGYAAGNAIPSPMKNVEKAFLRKYWAKWKANHTGRTRAMPHIKTFARYNNQNLACLGSSSEE
;
A
#
# COMPACT_ATOMS: atom_id res chain seq x y z
N MET A 1 56.47 14.21 16.57
CA MET A 1 56.52 12.81 16.07
C MET A 1 55.08 12.34 15.85
N SER A 2 54.61 12.31 14.60
CA SER A 2 53.25 11.88 14.26
C SER A 2 53.18 10.35 14.28
N SER A 3 52.43 9.76 15.21
CA SER A 3 52.12 8.34 15.17
C SER A 3 51.26 8.05 13.93
N SER A 4 51.85 7.40 12.91
CA SER A 4 51.09 6.88 11.79
C SER A 4 50.08 5.86 12.32
N SER A 5 48.78 6.19 12.34
CA SER A 5 47.77 5.21 12.71
C SER A 5 47.73 4.15 11.62
N SER A 6 48.21 2.94 11.95
CA SER A 6 48.16 1.82 11.00
C SER A 6 46.70 1.51 10.72
N GLN A 7 46.26 1.73 9.48
CA GLN A 7 44.92 1.40 9.03
C GLN A 7 44.69 -0.12 9.11
N VAL A 8 43.57 -0.52 9.71
CA VAL A 8 43.22 -1.94 9.98
C VAL A 8 42.11 -2.42 9.06
N GLY A 9 41.23 -1.53 8.60
CA GLY A 9 40.12 -1.91 7.74
C GLY A 9 39.28 -0.74 7.26
N TYR A 10 38.06 -1.05 6.84
CA TYR A 10 37.06 -0.10 6.37
C TYR A 10 35.67 -0.46 6.87
N LEU A 11 34.81 0.55 7.01
CA LEU A 11 33.36 0.39 6.94
C LEU A 11 32.94 0.71 5.52
N VAL A 12 32.49 -0.31 4.80
CA VAL A 12 32.01 -0.20 3.41
C VAL A 12 30.50 -0.01 3.45
N PRO A 13 29.95 1.07 2.90
CA PRO A 13 28.51 1.27 2.84
C PRO A 13 27.86 0.22 1.94
N LEU A 14 26.73 -0.33 2.40
CA LEU A 14 25.94 -1.29 1.64
C LEU A 14 24.65 -0.65 1.15
N ASN A 15 24.21 -1.05 -0.04
CA ASN A 15 22.86 -0.74 -0.49
C ASN A 15 21.82 -1.56 0.30
N GLN A 16 20.54 -1.28 0.09
CA GLN A 16 19.44 -1.97 0.78
C GLN A 16 19.37 -3.49 0.48
N ASN A 17 20.12 -3.98 -0.52
CA ASN A 17 20.23 -5.40 -0.89
C ASN A 17 21.50 -6.07 -0.32
N LEU A 18 22.25 -5.41 0.57
CA LEU A 18 23.52 -5.88 1.15
C LEU A 18 24.67 -6.05 0.14
N GLU A 19 24.59 -5.40 -1.02
CA GLU A 19 25.67 -5.35 -2.00
C GLU A 19 26.53 -4.09 -1.77
N ASP A 20 27.82 -4.19 -2.10
CA ASP A 20 28.75 -3.06 -2.02
C ASP A 20 28.27 -1.93 -2.96
N GLU A 21 28.12 -0.71 -2.44
CA GLU A 21 27.81 0.44 -3.30
C GLU A 21 29.02 0.76 -4.20
N LYS A 22 28.84 0.79 -5.53
CA LYS A 22 29.87 1.27 -6.45
C LYS A 22 30.14 2.75 -6.16
N GLU A 23 31.42 3.14 -6.07
CA GLU A 23 31.88 4.48 -5.65
C GLU A 23 31.20 5.65 -6.39
N GLU A 24 30.79 5.46 -7.64
CA GLU A 24 30.14 6.50 -8.47
C GLU A 24 28.63 6.71 -8.19
N LYS A 25 27.98 5.85 -7.38
CA LYS A 25 26.55 5.96 -7.00
C LYS A 25 26.32 5.90 -5.49
N ALA A 26 27.38 5.87 -4.68
CA ALA A 26 27.27 5.61 -3.25
C ALA A 26 26.66 6.81 -2.51
N SER A 27 25.65 6.53 -1.70
CA SER A 27 25.02 7.55 -0.86
C SER A 27 25.86 7.87 0.36
N ILE A 28 26.92 7.11 0.68
CA ILE A 28 27.75 7.27 1.89
C ILE A 28 29.21 6.99 1.49
N PRO A 29 30.23 7.71 2.01
CA PRO A 29 31.62 7.39 1.71
C PRO A 29 32.10 6.14 2.46
N LYS A 30 33.03 5.39 1.87
CA LYS A 30 33.79 4.32 2.55
C LYS A 30 34.64 4.93 3.68
N LEU A 31 34.48 4.45 4.91
CA LEU A 31 35.11 5.05 6.08
C LEU A 31 36.33 4.22 6.52
N PRO A 32 37.54 4.81 6.63
CA PRO A 32 38.72 4.09 7.09
C PRO A 32 38.65 3.80 8.60
N ILE A 33 39.05 2.60 9.00
CA ILE A 33 39.19 2.18 10.39
C ILE A 33 40.66 2.00 10.72
N SER A 34 41.16 2.81 11.67
CA SER A 34 42.53 2.75 12.17
C SER A 34 42.65 1.90 13.43
N LYS A 35 43.84 1.40 13.72
CA LYS A 35 44.13 0.75 15.01
C LYS A 35 43.77 1.69 16.17
N GLY A 36 43.07 1.17 17.18
CA GLY A 36 42.60 1.94 18.32
C GLY A 36 41.17 2.46 18.12
N THR A 37 40.84 3.58 18.75
CA THR A 37 39.47 4.10 18.84
C THR A 37 39.07 4.89 17.59
N ASN A 38 37.93 4.52 16.99
CA ASN A 38 37.31 5.18 15.86
C ASN A 38 35.89 5.60 16.25
N ILE A 39 35.50 6.83 15.93
CA ILE A 39 34.19 7.38 16.27
C ILE A 39 33.37 7.57 15.01
N LEU A 40 32.14 7.07 15.04
CA LEU A 40 31.15 7.22 13.97
C LEU A 40 29.88 7.87 14.53
N GLY A 41 29.32 8.80 13.77
CA GLY A 41 28.02 9.40 14.06
C GLY A 41 27.46 10.14 12.86
N ARG A 42 26.46 10.99 13.10
CA ARG A 42 25.70 11.64 12.02
C ARG A 42 26.53 12.48 11.04
N ASN A 43 27.70 12.97 11.47
CA ASN A 43 28.58 13.80 10.65
C ASN A 43 29.40 12.96 9.65
N ASN A 44 29.39 11.64 9.78
CA ASN A 44 30.07 10.72 8.88
C ASN A 44 29.16 10.23 7.74
N LEU A 45 27.91 10.70 7.69
CA LEU A 45 26.91 10.41 6.67
C LEU A 45 26.78 11.61 5.72
N THR A 46 26.52 11.37 4.43
CA THR A 46 26.32 12.45 3.44
C THR A 46 25.05 13.25 3.68
N VAL A 47 23.97 12.56 4.09
CA VAL A 47 22.70 13.15 4.49
C VAL A 47 22.64 13.13 6.01
N SER A 48 22.71 14.33 6.61
CA SER A 48 22.70 14.48 8.07
C SER A 48 21.38 13.99 8.68
N ASP A 49 21.38 12.79 9.25
CA ASP A 49 20.26 12.29 10.05
C ASP A 49 20.33 12.82 11.48
N LYS A 50 19.51 13.84 11.80
CA LYS A 50 19.49 14.47 13.14
C LYS A 50 19.10 13.52 14.27
N ARG A 51 18.53 12.35 13.95
CA ARG A 51 18.15 11.32 14.93
C ARG A 51 19.36 10.52 15.40
N LEU A 52 20.45 10.49 14.64
CA LEU A 52 21.70 9.89 15.09
C LEU A 52 22.52 10.89 15.92
N SER A 53 23.22 10.39 16.93
CA SER A 53 24.11 11.22 17.76
C SER A 53 25.36 11.63 16.95
N ARG A 54 26.01 12.74 17.34
CA ARG A 54 27.31 13.12 16.74
C ARG A 54 28.40 12.08 17.01
N LYS A 55 28.33 11.44 18.18
CA LYS A 55 29.11 10.28 18.60
C LYS A 55 28.12 9.15 18.86
N HIS A 56 27.80 8.38 17.83
CA HIS A 56 26.75 7.37 17.89
C HIS A 56 27.33 5.97 18.17
N LEU A 57 28.54 5.74 17.66
CA LEU A 57 29.24 4.47 17.73
C LEU A 57 30.73 4.72 17.98
N THR A 58 31.32 3.89 18.84
CA THR A 58 32.77 3.82 19.04
C THR A 58 33.25 2.43 18.67
N ILE A 59 34.20 2.33 17.73
CA ILE A 59 34.83 1.07 17.29
C ILE A 59 36.29 1.08 17.73
N THR A 60 36.67 0.14 18.58
CA THR A 60 38.06 -0.07 19.00
C THR A 60 38.64 -1.25 18.24
N ALA A 61 39.45 -0.98 17.22
CA ALA A 61 40.00 -1.99 16.31
C ALA A 61 41.39 -2.47 16.72
N SER A 62 41.59 -3.78 16.67
CA SER A 62 42.84 -4.48 16.97
C SER A 62 43.63 -4.83 15.71
N THR A 63 44.92 -5.14 15.85
CA THR A 63 45.79 -5.48 14.70
C THR A 63 45.51 -6.83 14.05
N ASP A 64 44.72 -7.68 14.72
CA ASP A 64 44.27 -8.98 14.22
C ASP A 64 43.01 -8.90 13.35
N GLY A 65 42.47 -7.69 13.14
CA GLY A 65 41.25 -7.45 12.39
C GLY A 65 39.96 -7.52 13.21
N SER A 66 40.01 -7.99 14.47
CA SER A 66 38.86 -7.92 15.37
C SER A 66 38.60 -6.48 15.82
N ALA A 67 37.35 -6.14 16.09
CA ALA A 67 37.02 -4.85 16.68
C ALA A 67 35.91 -4.95 17.72
N ASN A 68 36.04 -4.19 18.80
CA ASN A 68 34.98 -4.02 19.80
C ASN A 68 34.18 -2.77 19.51
N LEU A 69 32.89 -2.95 19.32
CA LEU A 69 31.93 -1.91 19.02
C LEU A 69 31.15 -1.57 20.29
N LEU A 70 30.96 -0.26 20.54
CA LEU A 70 30.18 0.31 21.64
C LEU A 70 29.14 1.28 21.07
N VAL A 71 27.88 1.15 21.52
CA VAL A 71 26.82 2.12 21.19
C VAL A 71 26.87 3.29 22.17
N GLU A 72 27.26 4.47 21.68
CA GLU A 72 27.31 5.68 22.50
C GLU A 72 26.06 6.56 22.35
N GLY A 73 25.37 6.43 21.21
CA GLY A 73 24.13 7.18 20.97
C GLY A 73 22.96 6.71 21.83
N THR A 74 21.92 7.54 21.88
CA THR A 74 20.65 7.21 22.55
C THR A 74 19.79 6.24 21.74
N ASN A 75 19.94 6.23 20.42
CA ASN A 75 19.26 5.29 19.53
C ASN A 75 20.08 3.99 19.35
N PRO A 76 19.40 2.84 19.20
CA PRO A 76 20.07 1.55 19.10
C PRO A 76 20.71 1.34 17.73
N ILE A 77 21.58 0.34 17.64
CA ILE A 77 22.06 -0.20 16.36
C ILE A 77 21.67 -1.67 16.25
N VAL A 78 21.86 -2.23 15.07
CA VAL A 78 21.80 -3.68 14.87
C VAL A 78 23.10 -4.16 14.25
N VAL A 79 23.61 -5.28 14.75
CA VAL A 79 24.75 -5.99 14.16
C VAL A 79 24.29 -7.36 13.69
N ASN A 80 24.60 -7.70 12.46
CA ASN A 80 24.39 -9.02 11.87
C ASN A 80 25.74 -9.71 11.68
N SER A 81 26.00 -10.72 12.51
CA SER A 81 27.20 -11.55 12.41
C SER A 81 26.82 -12.99 12.12
N LYS A 82 27.32 -13.56 11.02
CA LYS A 82 27.06 -14.96 10.60
C LYS A 82 25.55 -15.31 10.60
N ASN A 83 24.71 -14.45 10.02
CA ASN A 83 23.24 -14.56 9.98
C ASN A 83 22.52 -14.50 11.35
N LYS A 84 23.22 -14.07 12.41
CA LYS A 84 22.60 -13.78 13.72
C LYS A 84 22.50 -12.27 13.90
N ARG A 85 21.26 -11.78 13.85
CA ARG A 85 20.91 -10.37 14.04
C ARG A 85 20.75 -10.05 15.52
N ARG A 86 21.56 -9.13 16.05
CA ARG A 86 21.50 -8.67 17.43
C ARG A 86 21.30 -7.15 17.49
N LYS A 87 20.28 -6.71 18.21
CA LYS A 87 20.06 -5.29 18.52
C LYS A 87 20.88 -4.89 19.73
N LEU A 88 21.55 -3.75 19.66
CA LEU A 88 22.34 -3.18 20.75
C LEU A 88 21.78 -1.82 21.16
N ASN A 89 21.49 -1.65 22.44
CA ASN A 89 21.05 -0.38 23.01
C ASN A 89 22.23 0.46 23.52
N SER A 90 21.97 1.69 23.94
CA SER A 90 22.99 2.60 24.48
C SER A 90 23.81 1.93 25.60
N LYS A 91 25.14 2.08 25.53
CA LYS A 91 26.16 1.48 26.42
C LYS A 91 26.40 -0.03 26.26
N GLU A 92 25.70 -0.70 25.35
CA GLU A 92 25.98 -2.11 25.06
C GLU A 92 27.16 -2.25 24.08
N THR A 93 27.87 -3.36 24.20
CA THR A 93 29.06 -3.68 23.39
C THR A 93 28.94 -5.02 22.67
N ILE A 94 29.59 -5.14 21.51
CA ILE A 94 29.76 -6.41 20.80
C ILE A 94 31.12 -6.45 20.11
N THR A 95 31.69 -7.65 19.95
CA THR A 95 32.85 -7.87 19.09
C THR A 95 32.38 -8.14 17.66
N ILE A 96 32.97 -7.47 16.69
CA ILE A 96 32.71 -7.64 15.26
C ILE A 96 33.97 -8.17 14.54
N SER A 97 33.76 -8.90 13.46
CA SER A 97 34.78 -9.52 12.60
C SER A 97 34.54 -9.19 11.12
N ASP A 98 35.52 -9.53 10.27
CA ASP A 98 35.44 -9.33 8.82
C ASP A 98 34.13 -9.89 8.24
N GLY A 99 33.41 -9.05 7.49
CA GLY A 99 32.12 -9.39 6.87
C GLY A 99 30.87 -9.09 7.70
N ASP A 100 30.99 -8.72 8.98
CA ASP A 100 29.84 -8.35 9.80
C ASP A 100 29.19 -7.06 9.30
N VAL A 101 27.85 -7.00 9.37
CA VAL A 101 27.05 -5.86 8.92
C VAL A 101 26.49 -5.09 10.11
N ILE A 102 26.67 -3.77 10.09
CA ILE A 102 26.23 -2.81 11.11
C ILE A 102 25.15 -1.93 10.50
N GLU A 103 24.01 -1.83 11.17
CA GLU A 103 22.87 -1.02 10.79
C GLU A 103 22.64 0.06 11.86
N LEU A 104 22.77 1.33 11.50
CA LEU A 104 22.43 2.44 12.38
C LEU A 104 20.93 2.71 12.32
N ILE A 105 20.27 2.71 13.48
CA ILE A 105 18.84 2.97 13.62
C ILE A 105 18.67 4.27 14.42
N PRO A 106 17.78 5.18 14.00
CA PRO A 106 16.94 5.13 12.80
C PRO A 106 17.72 5.53 11.53
N GLY A 107 17.18 5.16 10.36
CA GLY A 107 17.71 5.57 9.06
C GLY A 107 18.22 4.44 8.17
N HIS A 108 18.44 3.23 8.70
CA HIS A 108 18.92 2.06 7.96
C HIS A 108 20.25 2.31 7.25
N HIS A 109 21.17 3.03 7.90
CA HIS A 109 22.52 3.25 7.37
C HIS A 109 23.32 1.95 7.58
N LEU A 110 23.59 1.23 6.50
CA LEU A 110 24.23 -0.08 6.52
C LEU A 110 25.71 0.01 6.19
N PHE A 111 26.55 -0.63 7.00
CA PHE A 111 27.98 -0.73 6.80
C PHE A 111 28.45 -2.18 6.96
N LYS A 112 29.29 -2.66 6.06
CA LYS A 112 30.04 -3.90 6.19
C LYS A 112 31.43 -3.59 6.75
N TYR A 113 31.83 -4.28 7.81
CA TYR A 113 33.18 -4.20 8.32
C TYR A 113 34.11 -5.08 7.50
N GLN A 114 35.15 -4.48 6.89
CA GLN A 114 36.10 -5.16 6.01
C GLN A 114 37.54 -4.97 6.54
N VAL A 115 38.23 -6.07 6.83
CA VAL A 115 39.61 -6.06 7.36
C VAL A 115 40.62 -5.99 6.22
N LEU A 116 41.67 -5.18 6.38
CA LEU A 116 42.76 -5.07 5.43
C LEU A 116 43.74 -6.26 5.60
N ARG A 117 43.77 -7.20 4.64
CA ARG A 117 44.74 -8.29 4.67
C ARG A 117 46.12 -7.77 4.23
N ARG A 118 47.16 -7.95 5.07
CA ARG A 118 48.56 -7.77 4.66
C ARG A 118 48.94 -8.93 3.75
N SER A 119 49.33 -8.64 2.51
CA SER A 119 49.94 -9.61 1.62
C SER A 119 51.30 -10.02 2.17
N SER A 120 51.39 -11.21 2.77
CA SER A 120 52.66 -11.90 2.95
C SER A 120 53.04 -12.53 1.61
N SER A 121 54.05 -11.98 0.97
CA SER A 121 54.77 -12.58 -0.15
C SER A 121 55.37 -13.93 0.27
N VAL A 122 54.89 -15.04 -0.28
CA VAL A 122 55.65 -16.29 -0.36
C VAL A 122 55.44 -16.89 -1.74
N ALA A 123 56.57 -17.25 -2.34
CA ALA A 123 56.76 -17.72 -3.69
C ALA A 123 56.25 -19.15 -3.94
N ASP A 124 55.76 -19.32 -5.17
CA ASP A 124 56.01 -20.40 -6.15
C ASP A 124 55.88 -21.90 -5.78
N ASN A 125 55.00 -22.57 -6.53
CA ASN A 125 55.21 -23.81 -7.31
C ASN A 125 53.89 -24.58 -7.45
N GLY A 126 53.27 -24.58 -8.64
CA GLY A 126 53.23 -25.75 -9.54
C GLY A 126 52.00 -26.63 -9.24
N ALA A 127 51.14 -27.05 -10.17
CA ALA A 127 51.25 -27.24 -11.60
C ALA A 127 49.83 -27.32 -12.22
N HIS A 128 49.76 -27.02 -13.53
CA HIS A 128 48.95 -27.65 -14.60
C HIS A 128 47.61 -28.32 -14.19
N GLU A 129 46.47 -28.04 -14.83
CA GLU A 129 46.30 -28.24 -16.28
C GLU A 129 44.98 -27.62 -16.82
N ARG A 130 44.91 -27.58 -18.15
CA ARG A 130 44.02 -26.80 -19.02
C ARG A 130 42.71 -27.51 -19.36
N ARG A 131 41.73 -26.67 -19.78
CA ARG A 131 40.66 -26.92 -20.79
C ARG A 131 39.50 -27.83 -20.33
N ARG A 132 38.25 -27.71 -20.77
CA ARG A 132 37.66 -27.08 -21.96
C ARG A 132 36.13 -26.99 -21.75
N ASN A 133 35.50 -26.01 -22.39
CA ASN A 133 34.08 -25.98 -22.70
C ASN A 133 33.67 -27.20 -23.54
N ALA A 134 32.53 -27.82 -23.21
CA ALA A 134 31.76 -28.63 -24.15
C ALA A 134 30.26 -28.58 -23.78
N VAL A 135 29.48 -28.06 -24.71
CA VAL A 135 28.03 -28.14 -24.79
C VAL A 135 27.67 -29.55 -25.28
N THR A 136 26.73 -30.23 -24.64
CA THR A 136 25.96 -31.30 -25.28
C THR A 136 24.59 -31.44 -24.64
N GLN A 137 23.55 -31.31 -25.47
CA GLN A 137 22.17 -31.69 -25.17
C GLN A 137 22.04 -33.22 -25.18
N LYS A 138 21.22 -33.78 -24.28
CA LYS A 138 20.42 -34.98 -24.55
C LYS A 138 19.25 -35.12 -23.58
N HIS A 139 18.05 -35.27 -24.16
CA HIS A 139 16.82 -35.79 -23.55
C HIS A 139 16.99 -37.27 -23.15
N ASP A 140 16.48 -37.72 -21.99
CA ASP A 140 15.11 -38.29 -21.83
C ASP A 140 14.87 -38.93 -20.44
N LYS A 141 13.68 -38.65 -19.89
CA LYS A 141 12.72 -39.43 -19.05
C LYS A 141 13.06 -40.07 -17.67
N ILE A 142 12.34 -39.52 -16.67
CA ILE A 142 11.47 -40.13 -15.63
C ILE A 142 12.02 -41.24 -14.71
N ALA A 143 12.14 -40.93 -13.41
CA ALA A 143 11.63 -41.76 -12.30
C ALA A 143 11.40 -40.93 -11.02
N VAL A 144 10.28 -41.23 -10.37
CA VAL A 144 9.70 -40.71 -9.11
C VAL A 144 10.60 -41.10 -7.94
N THR A 145 10.91 -40.26 -6.93
CA THR A 145 10.30 -40.11 -5.58
C THR A 145 11.44 -39.42 -4.77
N GLU A 146 11.31 -38.35 -3.98
CA GLU A 146 10.69 -38.26 -2.65
C GLU A 146 10.75 -36.81 -2.14
N LYS A 147 9.72 -36.46 -1.37
CA LYS A 147 9.49 -35.17 -0.71
C LYS A 147 10.61 -34.81 0.27
N HIS A 148 11.11 -33.57 0.21
CA HIS A 148 11.56 -32.83 1.38
C HIS A 148 10.98 -31.41 1.30
N GLY A 149 9.92 -31.18 2.06
CA GLY A 149 9.26 -29.88 2.15
C GLY A 149 10.13 -28.88 2.89
N TYR A 150 10.70 -27.93 2.14
CA TYR A 150 11.03 -26.64 2.71
C TYR A 150 9.72 -25.86 2.85
N LEU A 151 9.33 -25.55 4.09
CA LEU A 151 8.40 -24.46 4.33
C LEU A 151 9.06 -23.17 3.81
N GLN A 152 8.74 -22.82 2.57
CA GLN A 152 9.00 -21.50 2.02
C GLN A 152 8.28 -20.51 2.93
N SER A 153 9.02 -19.51 3.45
CA SER A 153 8.39 -18.53 4.32
C SER A 153 7.29 -17.82 3.55
N SER A 154 6.13 -17.54 4.18
CA SER A 154 5.03 -16.82 3.50
C SER A 154 5.46 -15.44 2.99
N GLU A 155 6.56 -14.90 3.52
CA GLU A 155 7.20 -13.67 3.05
C GLU A 155 7.90 -13.83 1.69
N GLU A 156 8.41 -15.01 1.34
CA GLU A 156 9.05 -15.29 0.04
C GLU A 156 8.00 -15.46 -1.08
N ALA A 157 6.87 -16.10 -0.79
CA ALA A 157 5.82 -16.35 -1.79
C ALA A 157 5.19 -15.07 -2.37
N ILE A 158 5.15 -13.97 -1.59
CA ILE A 158 4.62 -12.67 -2.07
C ILE A 158 5.68 -11.90 -2.86
N ARG A 159 6.98 -12.09 -2.58
CA ARG A 159 8.05 -11.39 -3.32
C ARG A 159 8.06 -11.76 -4.80
N ASP A 160 7.67 -12.99 -5.11
CA ASP A 160 7.60 -13.52 -6.47
C ASP A 160 6.17 -13.49 -7.05
N PHE A 161 5.20 -12.89 -6.35
CA PHE A 161 3.82 -12.79 -6.84
C PHE A 161 3.71 -11.79 -7.99
N HIS A 162 3.66 -12.34 -9.21
CA HIS A 162 3.48 -11.58 -10.45
C HIS A 162 2.11 -11.92 -11.03
N VAL A 163 1.30 -10.88 -11.26
CA VAL A 163 0.05 -11.02 -12.00
C VAL A 163 0.30 -10.58 -13.43
N ALA A 164 -0.14 -11.38 -14.39
CA ALA A 164 0.00 -11.05 -15.81
C ALA A 164 -0.71 -9.72 -16.15
N ASP A 165 -0.13 -8.95 -17.07
CA ASP A 165 -0.57 -7.58 -17.39
C ASP A 165 -2.03 -7.50 -17.84
N ASP A 166 -2.54 -8.56 -18.48
CA ASP A 166 -3.93 -8.70 -18.93
C ASP A 166 -4.92 -8.89 -17.77
N GLN A 167 -4.46 -9.37 -16.62
CA GLN A 167 -5.28 -9.59 -15.41
C GLN A 167 -5.22 -8.40 -14.45
N ILE A 168 -4.33 -7.43 -14.69
CA ILE A 168 -4.22 -6.18 -13.90
C ILE A 168 -5.58 -5.44 -13.83
N PRO A 169 -6.35 -5.30 -14.91
CA PRO A 169 -7.67 -4.66 -14.88
C PRO A 169 -8.79 -5.51 -14.27
N ARG A 170 -8.51 -6.61 -13.57
CA ARG A 170 -9.55 -7.47 -12.96
C ARG A 170 -9.29 -7.78 -11.49
N THR A 171 -8.31 -7.11 -10.90
CA THR A 171 -7.78 -7.52 -9.60
C THR A 171 -7.53 -6.32 -8.71
N PHE A 172 -7.77 -6.53 -7.42
CA PHE A 172 -7.45 -5.55 -6.40
C PHE A 172 -5.93 -5.29 -6.37
N ARG A 173 -5.55 -4.03 -6.26
CA ARG A 173 -4.16 -3.56 -6.34
C ARG A 173 -3.85 -2.59 -5.23
N LEU A 174 -2.62 -2.64 -4.75
CA LEU A 174 -2.09 -1.59 -3.89
C LEU A 174 -1.44 -0.50 -4.73
N LEU A 175 -1.51 0.75 -4.25
CA LEU A 175 -0.78 1.83 -4.89
C LEU A 175 0.70 1.74 -4.56
N ARG A 176 1.53 2.20 -5.49
CA ARG A 176 2.97 2.33 -5.30
C ARG A 176 3.28 3.28 -4.14
N VAL A 177 4.28 2.92 -3.32
CA VAL A 177 4.75 3.76 -2.22
C VAL A 177 6.24 4.05 -2.39
N GLN A 178 6.60 5.34 -2.37
CA GLN A 178 7.97 5.81 -2.41
C GLN A 178 8.70 5.50 -1.10
N GLY A 179 9.99 5.17 -1.20
CA GLY A 179 10.82 4.82 -0.03
C GLY A 179 10.60 3.41 0.52
N LEU A 180 9.70 2.61 -0.07
CA LEU A 180 9.65 1.16 0.15
C LEU A 180 10.67 0.42 -0.72
N PRO A 181 11.15 -0.75 -0.28
CA PRO A 181 12.03 -1.58 -1.12
C PRO A 181 11.31 -1.98 -2.42
N PRO A 182 12.03 -2.16 -3.54
CA PRO A 182 11.41 -2.41 -4.85
C PRO A 182 10.41 -3.57 -4.85
N TRP A 183 10.72 -4.68 -4.16
CA TRP A 183 9.84 -5.85 -4.08
C TRP A 183 8.47 -5.56 -3.44
N ALA A 184 8.37 -4.58 -2.54
CA ALA A 184 7.11 -4.20 -1.91
C ALA A 184 6.18 -3.38 -2.83
N ASN A 185 6.73 -2.95 -3.97
CA ASN A 185 6.01 -2.29 -5.05
C ASN A 185 5.83 -3.19 -6.29
N THR A 186 6.27 -4.45 -6.24
CA THR A 186 5.96 -5.43 -7.28
C THR A 186 4.44 -5.52 -7.44
N SER A 187 3.94 -5.46 -8.67
CA SER A 187 2.51 -5.49 -8.99
C SER A 187 1.67 -4.35 -8.38
N CYS A 188 2.28 -3.24 -7.96
CA CYS A 188 1.58 -2.04 -7.50
C CYS A 188 1.41 -1.03 -8.63
N VAL A 189 0.43 -0.14 -8.51
CA VAL A 189 0.07 0.83 -9.56
C VAL A 189 0.26 2.27 -9.10
N SER A 190 0.67 3.14 -10.01
CA SER A 190 0.72 4.58 -9.86
C SER A 190 -0.48 5.24 -10.57
N ILE A 191 -0.67 6.55 -10.39
CA ILE A 191 -1.79 7.26 -11.02
C ILE A 191 -1.72 7.23 -12.56
N SER A 192 -0.51 7.26 -13.12
CA SER A 192 -0.28 7.16 -14.57
C SER A 192 -0.55 5.76 -15.12
N ASP A 193 -0.40 4.71 -14.30
CA ASP A 193 -0.76 3.35 -14.73
C ASP A 193 -2.29 3.16 -14.77
N VAL A 194 -3.02 3.91 -13.93
CA VAL A 194 -4.48 3.85 -13.84
C VAL A 194 -5.15 4.70 -14.93
N ILE A 195 -4.69 5.93 -15.10
CA ILE A 195 -5.24 6.91 -16.03
C ILE A 195 -4.30 7.06 -17.23
N GLN A 196 -4.60 6.33 -18.30
CA GLN A 196 -3.79 6.29 -19.52
C GLN A 196 -4.65 5.91 -20.74
N GLY A 197 -4.10 6.15 -21.93
CA GLY A 197 -4.77 5.86 -23.20
C GLY A 197 -5.75 6.95 -23.65
N ASP A 198 -6.54 6.63 -24.66
CA ASP A 198 -7.43 7.57 -25.35
C ASP A 198 -8.77 7.71 -24.63
N ILE A 199 -8.75 8.37 -23.48
CA ILE A 199 -9.93 8.63 -22.67
C ILE A 199 -10.77 9.73 -23.34
N LEU A 200 -12.04 9.42 -23.60
CA LEU A 200 -13.02 10.33 -24.21
C LEU A 200 -13.75 11.18 -23.17
N VAL A 201 -14.06 10.59 -22.01
CA VAL A 201 -14.71 11.25 -20.87
C VAL A 201 -14.12 10.71 -19.58
N ALA A 202 -13.79 11.59 -18.63
CA ALA A 202 -13.37 11.20 -17.30
C ALA A 202 -14.32 11.79 -16.24
N ILE A 203 -14.80 10.95 -15.32
CA ILE A 203 -15.46 11.40 -14.09
C ILE A 203 -14.58 11.00 -12.92
N LEU A 204 -14.08 11.98 -12.17
CA LEU A 204 -13.20 11.81 -11.02
C LEU A 204 -13.98 12.18 -9.75
N SER A 205 -14.26 11.19 -8.91
CA SER A 205 -14.86 11.40 -7.59
C SER A 205 -13.78 11.37 -6.51
N ASN A 206 -13.73 12.40 -5.67
CA ASN A 206 -12.81 12.43 -4.55
C ASN A 206 -13.23 13.38 -3.42
N TYR A 207 -12.65 13.22 -2.23
CA TYR A 207 -12.81 14.19 -1.14
C TYR A 207 -11.88 15.40 -1.36
N MET A 208 -10.58 15.16 -1.49
CA MET A 208 -9.57 16.20 -1.74
C MET A 208 -8.96 16.08 -3.15
N VAL A 209 -8.78 17.24 -3.79
CA VAL A 209 -8.22 17.37 -5.14
C VAL A 209 -7.19 18.49 -5.17
N ASP A 210 -5.96 18.12 -5.56
CA ASP A 210 -4.87 19.04 -5.84
C ASP A 210 -4.56 19.01 -7.34
N THR A 211 -5.11 19.96 -8.09
CA THR A 211 -4.92 20.06 -9.54
C THR A 211 -3.49 20.39 -9.94
N ASP A 212 -2.78 21.15 -9.11
CA ASP A 212 -1.40 21.56 -9.37
C ASP A 212 -0.45 20.37 -9.31
N TRP A 213 -0.78 19.36 -8.50
CA TRP A 213 -0.10 18.06 -8.51
C TRP A 213 -0.67 17.09 -9.57
N LEU A 214 -2.00 16.96 -9.64
CA LEU A 214 -2.66 15.92 -10.43
C LEU A 214 -2.36 16.03 -11.92
N VAL A 215 -2.38 17.24 -12.48
CA VAL A 215 -2.14 17.46 -13.90
C VAL A 215 -0.70 17.10 -14.31
N PRO A 216 0.36 17.58 -13.62
CA PRO A 216 1.72 17.12 -13.90
C PRO A 216 1.95 15.62 -13.63
N ALA A 217 1.32 15.07 -12.59
CA ALA A 217 1.47 13.65 -12.25
C ALA A 217 0.76 12.72 -13.25
N CYS A 218 -0.30 13.21 -13.92
CA CYS A 218 -1.03 12.48 -14.95
C CYS A 218 -1.39 13.39 -16.14
N PRO A 219 -0.43 13.68 -17.04
CA PRO A 219 -0.66 14.57 -18.18
C PRO A 219 -1.73 14.09 -19.16
N ALA A 220 -2.09 12.80 -19.13
CA ALA A 220 -3.18 12.25 -19.92
C ALA A 220 -4.52 12.93 -19.62
N LEU A 221 -4.77 13.34 -18.37
CA LEU A 221 -6.01 14.03 -17.98
C LEU A 221 -6.23 15.35 -18.71
N SER A 222 -5.15 16.09 -19.02
CA SER A 222 -5.25 17.35 -19.77
C SER A 222 -5.65 17.16 -21.23
N LYS A 223 -5.53 15.94 -21.76
CA LYS A 223 -5.91 15.60 -23.14
C LYS A 223 -7.35 15.10 -23.23
N VAL A 224 -7.98 14.77 -22.10
CA VAL A 224 -9.35 14.25 -22.08
C VAL A 224 -10.31 15.37 -22.48
N PRO A 225 -11.16 15.18 -23.51
CA PRO A 225 -12.05 16.24 -23.99
C PRO A 225 -13.02 16.78 -22.95
N SER A 226 -13.55 15.92 -22.08
CA SER A 226 -14.51 16.31 -21.04
C SER A 226 -14.19 15.64 -19.71
N VAL A 227 -14.00 16.45 -18.67
CA VAL A 227 -13.69 15.97 -17.31
C VAL A 227 -14.71 16.53 -16.32
N LEU A 228 -15.35 15.65 -15.55
CA LEU A 228 -16.17 16.03 -14.40
C LEU A 228 -15.43 15.64 -13.11
N VAL A 229 -15.25 16.59 -12.20
CA VAL A 229 -14.69 16.35 -10.87
C VAL A 229 -15.77 16.52 -9.81
N LEU A 230 -16.12 15.41 -9.16
CA LEU A 230 -17.01 15.36 -8.00
C LEU A 230 -16.16 15.50 -6.74
N HIS A 231 -16.32 16.59 -5.99
CA HIS A 231 -15.41 16.94 -4.91
C HIS A 231 -16.10 17.16 -3.56
N GLY A 232 -15.33 16.92 -2.48
CA GLY A 232 -15.69 17.28 -1.10
C GLY A 232 -15.06 18.59 -0.61
N GLU A 233 -14.34 19.30 -1.49
CA GLU A 233 -13.60 20.53 -1.17
C GLU A 233 -14.45 21.67 -0.57
N SER A 234 -13.80 22.53 0.22
CA SER A 234 -14.39 23.79 0.71
C SER A 234 -14.52 24.80 -0.42
N ASP A 235 -15.39 25.80 -0.24
CA ASP A 235 -15.68 26.77 -1.29
C ASP A 235 -14.45 27.63 -1.63
N GLU A 236 -13.60 27.91 -0.64
CA GLU A 236 -12.31 28.59 -0.82
C GLU A 236 -11.34 27.75 -1.66
N ARG A 237 -11.27 26.44 -1.38
CA ARG A 237 -10.41 25.52 -2.15
C ARG A 237 -10.90 25.35 -3.58
N VAL A 238 -12.22 25.30 -3.79
CA VAL A 238 -12.82 25.30 -5.14
C VAL A 238 -12.45 26.56 -5.91
N ALA A 239 -12.48 27.73 -5.27
CA ALA A 239 -12.05 28.99 -5.90
C ALA A 239 -10.58 28.94 -6.33
N CYS A 240 -9.70 28.29 -5.57
CA CYS A 240 -8.31 28.05 -5.97
C CYS A 240 -8.20 27.10 -7.16
N ILE A 241 -8.90 25.95 -7.12
CA ILE A 241 -8.89 24.97 -8.22
C ILE A 241 -9.36 25.61 -9.52
N LYS A 242 -10.42 26.43 -9.49
CA LYS A 242 -10.93 27.15 -10.67
C LYS A 242 -9.89 28.06 -11.34
N ARG A 243 -8.83 28.48 -10.64
CA ARG A 243 -7.77 29.34 -11.19
C ARG A 243 -6.71 28.55 -11.97
N SER A 244 -6.50 27.27 -11.64
CA SER A 244 -5.44 26.44 -12.26
C SER A 244 -5.94 25.25 -13.06
N GLN A 245 -7.23 24.87 -12.94
CA GLN A 245 -7.78 23.75 -13.68
C GLN A 245 -7.87 24.02 -15.19
N PRO A 246 -7.78 22.98 -16.03
CA PRO A 246 -8.10 23.09 -17.45
C PRO A 246 -9.53 23.58 -17.70
N ALA A 247 -9.74 24.36 -18.77
CA ALA A 247 -11.02 25.02 -19.06
C ALA A 247 -12.19 24.05 -19.32
N ASN A 248 -11.88 22.82 -19.72
CA ASN A 248 -12.86 21.77 -20.03
C ASN A 248 -13.24 20.90 -18.81
N TRP A 249 -12.83 21.31 -17.60
CA TRP A 249 -13.18 20.63 -16.35
C TRP A 249 -14.42 21.23 -15.71
N ILE A 250 -15.39 20.38 -15.40
CA ILE A 250 -16.60 20.71 -14.66
C ILE A 250 -16.37 20.30 -13.20
N LEU A 251 -16.54 21.23 -12.27
CA LEU A 251 -16.50 20.94 -10.83
C LEU A 251 -17.92 20.83 -10.29
N HIS A 252 -18.21 19.76 -9.53
CA HIS A 252 -19.49 19.56 -8.88
C HIS A 252 -19.31 19.08 -7.45
N LYS A 253 -20.04 19.72 -6.53
CA LYS A 253 -20.12 19.33 -5.11
C LYS A 253 -21.45 18.61 -4.90
N PRO A 254 -21.47 17.30 -4.66
CA PRO A 254 -22.71 16.57 -4.38
C PRO A 254 -23.45 17.14 -3.16
N PRO A 255 -24.79 17.05 -3.13
CA PRO A 255 -25.57 17.58 -2.02
C PRO A 255 -25.32 16.80 -0.72
N LEU A 256 -25.08 17.53 0.37
CA LEU A 256 -24.87 16.98 1.71
C LEU A 256 -25.95 17.57 2.65
N PRO A 257 -27.20 17.06 2.57
CA PRO A 257 -28.35 17.64 3.27
C PRO A 257 -28.36 17.38 4.79
N ILE A 258 -27.47 16.53 5.29
CA ILE A 258 -27.35 16.18 6.70
C ILE A 258 -26.05 16.78 7.24
N SER A 259 -26.13 17.44 8.39
CA SER A 259 -24.97 18.02 9.08
C SER A 259 -23.87 16.98 9.30
N PHE A 260 -22.61 17.43 9.21
CA PHE A 260 -21.42 16.58 9.34
C PHE A 260 -21.25 15.52 8.23
N GLY A 261 -22.08 15.55 7.18
CA GLY A 261 -21.89 14.72 6.00
C GLY A 261 -20.66 15.15 5.19
N THR A 262 -20.01 14.18 4.54
CA THR A 262 -18.84 14.40 3.69
C THR A 262 -19.01 13.63 2.37
N HIS A 263 -18.62 14.25 1.24
CA HIS A 263 -18.43 13.49 0.00
C HIS A 263 -17.08 12.79 0.03
N HIS A 264 -17.07 11.52 0.46
CA HIS A 264 -15.83 10.79 0.71
C HIS A 264 -15.47 9.76 -0.37
N SER A 265 -16.40 9.51 -1.31
CA SER A 265 -16.27 8.52 -2.38
C SER A 265 -15.10 8.82 -3.32
N LYS A 266 -14.29 7.79 -3.54
CA LYS A 266 -13.06 7.86 -4.34
C LYS A 266 -13.17 6.86 -5.49
N ALA A 267 -13.51 7.38 -6.66
CA ALA A 267 -13.78 6.56 -7.83
C ALA A 267 -13.42 7.31 -9.11
N MET A 268 -13.11 6.57 -10.16
CA MET A 268 -12.89 7.12 -11.48
C MET A 268 -13.71 6.33 -12.51
N PHE A 269 -14.36 7.05 -13.41
CA PHE A 269 -15.10 6.47 -14.53
C PHE A 269 -14.48 7.01 -15.82
N LEU A 270 -13.74 6.16 -16.52
CA LEU A 270 -12.97 6.53 -17.70
C LEU A 270 -13.60 5.89 -18.93
N VAL A 271 -14.22 6.68 -19.79
CA VAL A 271 -14.87 6.22 -21.02
C VAL A 271 -13.84 6.20 -22.15
N TYR A 272 -13.75 5.08 -22.84
CA TYR A 272 -12.87 4.81 -23.97
C TYR A 272 -13.70 4.47 -25.21
N PRO A 273 -13.09 4.47 -26.42
CA PRO A 273 -13.77 3.99 -27.62
C PRO A 273 -14.35 2.58 -27.49
N ARG A 274 -13.69 1.70 -26.73
CA ARG A 274 -14.09 0.29 -26.56
C ARG A 274 -15.04 0.01 -25.39
N GLY A 275 -15.28 0.97 -24.50
CA GLY A 275 -16.10 0.76 -23.31
C GLY A 275 -15.75 1.72 -22.17
N ILE A 276 -15.90 1.28 -20.93
CA ILE A 276 -15.60 2.06 -19.73
C ILE A 276 -14.66 1.29 -18.81
N ARG A 277 -13.71 1.98 -18.19
CA ARG A 277 -13.02 1.51 -17.00
C ARG A 277 -13.64 2.15 -15.77
N ILE A 278 -14.02 1.32 -14.82
CA ILE A 278 -14.45 1.76 -13.49
C ILE A 278 -13.34 1.47 -12.51
N ILE A 279 -12.95 2.47 -11.74
CA ILE A 279 -11.98 2.35 -10.66
C ILE A 279 -12.63 2.81 -9.36
N VAL A 280 -12.51 2.03 -8.30
CA VAL A 280 -12.88 2.41 -6.93
C VAL A 280 -11.62 2.29 -6.08
N HIS A 281 -11.21 3.36 -5.42
CA HIS A 281 -9.92 3.44 -4.72
C HIS A 281 -10.03 4.16 -3.37
N THR A 282 -8.95 4.20 -2.60
CA THR A 282 -8.93 4.83 -1.26
C THR A 282 -8.11 6.12 -1.17
N ALA A 283 -7.35 6.45 -2.20
CA ALA A 283 -6.49 7.63 -2.25
C ALA A 283 -7.23 8.94 -2.56
N ASN A 284 -6.94 10.00 -1.82
CA ASN A 284 -7.27 11.35 -2.29
C ASN A 284 -6.44 11.72 -3.53
N LEU A 285 -6.91 12.65 -4.38
CA LEU A 285 -6.15 13.11 -5.55
C LEU A 285 -5.11 14.16 -5.15
N ILE A 286 -4.19 13.75 -4.28
CA ILE A 286 -3.07 14.55 -3.75
C ILE A 286 -1.79 13.72 -3.72
N TYR A 287 -0.63 14.38 -3.76
CA TYR A 287 0.69 13.72 -3.79
C TYR A 287 0.85 12.65 -2.71
N VAL A 288 0.57 13.01 -1.45
CA VAL A 288 0.89 12.17 -0.30
C VAL A 288 0.12 10.85 -0.33
N ASP A 289 -1.15 10.89 -0.73
CA ASP A 289 -2.00 9.70 -0.76
C ASP A 289 -1.60 8.72 -1.85
N TRP A 290 -1.12 9.20 -3.01
CA TRP A 290 -0.69 8.34 -4.11
C TRP A 290 0.76 7.85 -4.00
N ASN A 291 1.57 8.47 -3.14
CA ASN A 291 3.01 8.19 -3.09
C ASN A 291 3.53 7.68 -1.74
N ASN A 292 2.86 7.96 -0.62
CA ASN A 292 3.46 7.72 0.70
C ASN A 292 2.67 6.73 1.57
N LYS A 293 1.41 6.44 1.22
CA LYS A 293 0.47 5.70 2.08
C LYS A 293 0.11 4.34 1.51
N SER A 294 -0.27 3.43 2.40
CA SER A 294 -0.91 2.18 1.99
C SER A 294 -2.34 2.47 1.55
N GLN A 295 -2.57 2.39 0.24
CA GLN A 295 -3.87 2.57 -0.42
C GLN A 295 -4.18 1.36 -1.29
N GLY A 296 -5.46 1.14 -1.55
CA GLY A 296 -5.94 0.13 -2.48
C GLY A 296 -6.78 0.72 -3.60
N LEU A 297 -6.88 -0.02 -4.70
CA LEU A 297 -7.88 0.16 -5.73
C LEU A 297 -8.37 -1.17 -6.27
N TRP A 298 -9.62 -1.18 -6.68
CA TRP A 298 -10.18 -2.15 -7.62
C TRP A 298 -10.44 -1.42 -8.93
N MET A 299 -10.17 -2.08 -10.06
CA MET A 299 -10.53 -1.57 -11.37
C MET A 299 -11.02 -2.70 -12.27
N GLN A 300 -11.99 -2.38 -13.13
CA GLN A 300 -12.50 -3.29 -14.16
C GLN A 300 -12.96 -2.55 -15.42
N ASP A 301 -12.67 -3.17 -16.56
CA ASP A 301 -13.11 -2.71 -17.88
C ASP A 301 -14.42 -3.41 -18.27
N PHE A 302 -15.36 -2.63 -18.81
CA PHE A 302 -16.67 -3.08 -19.26
C PHE A 302 -16.92 -2.59 -20.69
N PRO A 303 -17.24 -3.48 -21.64
CA PRO A 303 -17.46 -3.08 -23.03
C PRO A 303 -18.79 -2.32 -23.18
N TRP A 304 -19.02 -1.75 -24.37
CA TRP A 304 -20.35 -1.28 -24.74
C TRP A 304 -21.33 -2.44 -24.85
N LYS A 305 -22.60 -2.22 -24.47
CA LYS A 305 -23.67 -3.18 -24.74
C LYS A 305 -23.94 -3.28 -26.24
N ASP A 306 -24.24 -4.49 -26.69
CA ASP A 306 -24.82 -4.68 -28.01
C ASP A 306 -26.24 -4.08 -28.03
N GLN A 307 -26.50 -3.20 -28.98
CA GLN A 307 -27.80 -2.54 -29.18
C GLN A 307 -28.92 -3.54 -29.47
N ASN A 308 -28.59 -4.73 -29.98
CA ASN A 308 -29.54 -5.81 -30.28
C ASN A 308 -29.78 -6.75 -29.09
N SER A 309 -29.01 -6.61 -28.01
CA SER A 309 -29.13 -7.46 -26.83
C SER A 309 -30.08 -6.87 -25.78
N LEU A 310 -31.12 -7.62 -25.43
CA LEU A 310 -31.95 -7.33 -24.25
C LEU A 310 -31.21 -7.79 -22.98
N SER A 311 -30.06 -7.18 -22.68
CA SER A 311 -29.35 -7.51 -21.44
C SER A 311 -30.24 -7.10 -20.25
N LYS A 312 -30.64 -8.07 -19.42
CA LYS A 312 -31.23 -7.75 -18.11
C LYS A 312 -30.11 -7.10 -17.28
N GLY A 313 -30.34 -5.87 -16.79
CA GLY A 313 -29.34 -5.14 -16.01
C GLY A 313 -28.82 -5.97 -14.83
N SER A 314 -27.52 -5.90 -14.56
CA SER A 314 -26.90 -6.66 -13.46
C SER A 314 -27.11 -5.96 -12.10
N GLY A 315 -26.87 -6.68 -11.00
CA GLY A 315 -26.89 -6.08 -9.66
C GLY A 315 -25.93 -4.90 -9.54
N PHE A 316 -24.73 -5.04 -10.13
CA PHE A 316 -23.72 -3.98 -10.18
C PHE A 316 -24.20 -2.76 -10.97
N GLU A 317 -24.82 -2.97 -12.15
CA GLU A 317 -25.36 -1.86 -12.96
C GLU A 317 -26.42 -1.05 -12.20
N ASN A 318 -27.37 -1.74 -11.57
CA ASN A 318 -28.45 -1.09 -10.83
C ASN A 318 -27.89 -0.27 -9.66
N ASP A 319 -26.99 -0.87 -8.87
CA ASP A 319 -26.35 -0.22 -7.72
C ASP A 319 -25.53 1.01 -8.16
N LEU A 320 -24.78 0.88 -9.27
CA LEU A 320 -23.99 1.97 -9.83
C LEU A 320 -24.87 3.13 -10.28
N VAL A 321 -25.85 2.87 -11.14
CA VAL A 321 -26.70 3.94 -11.70
C VAL A 321 -27.52 4.62 -10.60
N GLU A 322 -27.98 3.87 -9.61
CA GLU A 322 -28.68 4.44 -8.46
C GLU A 322 -27.76 5.36 -7.64
N TYR A 323 -26.53 4.93 -7.37
CA TYR A 323 -25.52 5.77 -6.70
C TYR A 323 -25.21 7.04 -7.50
N LEU A 324 -24.95 6.93 -8.81
CA LEU A 324 -24.66 8.09 -9.66
C LEU A 324 -25.85 9.06 -9.71
N SER A 325 -27.07 8.55 -9.67
CA SER A 325 -28.30 9.36 -9.60
C SER A 325 -28.46 10.15 -8.30
N ALA A 326 -27.85 9.68 -7.22
CA ALA A 326 -27.84 10.38 -5.93
C ALA A 326 -26.84 11.55 -5.89
N LEU A 327 -25.82 11.56 -6.76
CA LEU A 327 -24.80 12.61 -6.79
C LEU A 327 -25.30 13.94 -7.40
N LYS A 328 -26.41 13.91 -8.16
CA LYS A 328 -27.11 15.08 -8.72
C LYS A 328 -26.20 16.05 -9.48
N TRP A 329 -25.23 15.54 -10.23
CA TRP A 329 -24.37 16.37 -11.08
C TRP A 329 -25.14 16.92 -12.29
N PRO A 330 -24.71 18.05 -12.88
CA PRO A 330 -25.30 18.59 -14.09
C PRO A 330 -25.03 17.67 -15.29
N GLU A 331 -26.08 17.42 -16.08
CA GLU A 331 -25.96 16.73 -17.35
C GLU A 331 -25.21 17.61 -18.37
N PHE A 332 -24.28 17.01 -19.12
CA PHE A 332 -23.49 17.73 -20.12
C PHE A 332 -23.33 16.93 -21.43
N PRO A 333 -23.40 17.58 -22.60
CA PRO A 333 -23.29 16.90 -23.88
C PRO A 333 -21.82 16.54 -24.19
N VAL A 334 -21.63 15.40 -24.84
CA VAL A 334 -20.34 14.95 -25.38
C VAL A 334 -20.54 14.37 -26.78
N ASN A 335 -19.57 14.57 -27.66
CA ASN A 335 -19.50 13.87 -28.92
C ASN A 335 -18.45 12.76 -28.79
N LEU A 336 -18.90 11.51 -28.85
CA LEU A 336 -18.01 10.35 -28.82
C LEU A 336 -17.69 9.92 -30.25
N PRO A 337 -16.41 9.90 -30.67
CA PRO A 337 -16.02 9.48 -32.01
C PRO A 337 -16.61 8.11 -32.36
N SER A 338 -17.21 8.00 -33.54
CA SER A 338 -17.86 6.78 -34.07
C SER A 338 -19.15 6.32 -33.36
N LEU A 339 -19.51 6.90 -32.21
CA LEU A 339 -20.72 6.55 -31.45
C LEU A 339 -21.78 7.66 -31.46
N GLY A 340 -21.38 8.90 -31.76
CA GLY A 340 -22.27 10.04 -31.92
C GLY A 340 -22.40 10.90 -30.65
N ASN A 341 -23.46 11.71 -30.62
CA ASN A 341 -23.71 12.64 -29.52
C ASN A 341 -24.42 11.93 -28.36
N PHE A 342 -23.89 12.12 -27.16
CA PHE A 342 -24.48 11.64 -25.92
C PHE A 342 -24.59 12.76 -24.92
N SER A 343 -25.40 12.51 -23.91
CA SER A 343 -25.44 13.33 -22.72
C SER A 343 -24.93 12.52 -21.54
N ILE A 344 -23.95 13.06 -20.82
CA ILE A 344 -23.37 12.39 -19.66
C ILE A 344 -24.24 12.66 -18.44
N CYS A 345 -25.08 11.68 -18.13
CA CYS A 345 -25.95 11.63 -16.97
C CYS A 345 -25.96 10.20 -16.41
N PRO A 346 -26.55 9.93 -15.23
CA PRO A 346 -26.54 8.59 -14.64
C PRO A 346 -27.07 7.48 -15.56
N SER A 347 -28.05 7.76 -16.43
CA SER A 347 -28.58 6.77 -17.38
C SER A 347 -27.63 6.45 -18.53
N PHE A 348 -26.66 7.31 -18.85
CA PHE A 348 -25.59 7.04 -19.81
C PHE A 348 -24.83 5.76 -19.45
N PHE A 349 -24.61 5.53 -18.16
CA PHE A 349 -23.88 4.38 -17.65
C PHE A 349 -24.59 3.05 -17.89
N LYS A 350 -25.89 3.04 -18.24
CA LYS A 350 -26.60 1.82 -18.66
C LYS A 350 -26.16 1.29 -20.03
N LYS A 351 -25.37 2.05 -20.79
CA LYS A 351 -24.88 1.68 -22.13
C LYS A 351 -23.70 0.71 -22.14
N PHE A 352 -23.11 0.44 -20.97
CA PHE A 352 -22.00 -0.51 -20.83
C PHE A 352 -22.48 -1.85 -20.27
N ASP A 353 -21.86 -2.94 -20.70
CA ASP A 353 -22.20 -4.30 -20.29
C ASP A 353 -21.43 -4.67 -19.01
N TYR A 354 -22.16 -4.82 -17.91
CA TYR A 354 -21.63 -5.20 -16.60
C TYR A 354 -21.90 -6.67 -16.24
N SER A 355 -22.21 -7.52 -17.21
CA SER A 355 -22.47 -8.95 -16.98
C SER A 355 -21.29 -9.67 -16.33
N ASP A 356 -20.06 -9.29 -16.71
CA ASP A 356 -18.81 -9.83 -16.17
C ASP A 356 -18.33 -9.18 -14.87
N ALA A 357 -19.15 -8.35 -14.20
CA ALA A 357 -18.75 -7.68 -12.96
C ALA A 357 -18.36 -8.71 -11.87
N THR A 358 -17.12 -8.63 -11.41
CA THR A 358 -16.54 -9.58 -10.43
C THR A 358 -16.80 -9.20 -8.97
N VAL A 359 -17.43 -8.04 -8.74
CA VAL A 359 -17.65 -7.45 -7.42
C VAL A 359 -19.08 -6.96 -7.25
N ARG A 360 -19.47 -6.69 -5.99
CA ARG A 360 -20.72 -6.02 -5.64
C ARG A 360 -20.42 -4.61 -5.17
N LEU A 361 -21.17 -3.63 -5.67
CA LEU A 361 -21.03 -2.24 -5.25
C LEU A 361 -21.83 -2.02 -3.96
N ILE A 362 -21.16 -1.45 -2.96
CA ILE A 362 -21.77 -1.01 -1.70
C ILE A 362 -21.43 0.46 -1.55
N ALA A 363 -22.45 1.32 -1.58
CA ALA A 363 -22.30 2.75 -1.45
C ALA A 363 -23.09 3.26 -0.24
N SER A 364 -22.69 4.43 0.27
CA SER A 364 -23.40 5.14 1.33
C SER A 364 -23.87 6.50 0.78
N VAL A 365 -25.16 6.79 0.92
CA VAL A 365 -25.79 8.05 0.46
C VAL A 365 -26.48 8.71 1.66
N PRO A 366 -26.24 10.01 1.93
CA PRO A 366 -26.91 10.72 3.02
C PRO A 366 -28.43 10.62 2.93
N GLY A 367 -29.07 10.24 4.02
CA GLY A 367 -30.52 10.18 4.10
C GLY A 367 -31.02 9.31 5.26
N TYR A 368 -32.30 9.48 5.58
CA TYR A 368 -33.04 8.56 6.44
C TYR A 368 -33.73 7.53 5.55
N HIS A 369 -33.19 6.32 5.51
CA HIS A 369 -33.66 5.27 4.60
C HIS A 369 -34.59 4.30 5.35
N SER A 370 -35.79 4.06 4.82
CA SER A 370 -36.80 3.20 5.43
C SER A 370 -37.48 2.30 4.40
N GLY A 371 -38.25 1.31 4.87
CA GLY A 371 -38.92 0.33 4.00
C GLY A 371 -37.94 -0.37 3.06
N ASN A 372 -38.29 -0.43 1.76
CA ASN A 372 -37.43 -1.01 0.74
C ASN A 372 -36.10 -0.23 0.55
N GLY A 373 -36.06 1.06 0.93
CA GLY A 373 -34.85 1.88 0.87
C GLY A 373 -33.77 1.48 1.87
N LEU A 374 -34.14 0.81 2.97
CA LEU A 374 -33.21 0.42 4.03
C LEU A 374 -32.06 -0.47 3.53
N LYS A 375 -32.31 -1.29 2.51
CA LYS A 375 -31.33 -2.26 1.96
C LYS A 375 -30.43 -1.67 0.87
N LYS A 376 -30.57 -0.38 0.54
CA LYS A 376 -29.88 0.22 -0.61
C LYS A 376 -28.47 0.72 -0.29
N TRP A 377 -28.23 1.15 0.94
CA TRP A 377 -27.01 1.88 1.30
C TRP A 377 -26.32 1.33 2.56
N GLY A 378 -25.02 1.61 2.67
CA GLY A 378 -24.19 1.34 3.85
C GLY A 378 -24.18 -0.13 4.28
N HIS A 379 -24.04 -0.35 5.60
CA HIS A 379 -23.93 -1.70 6.16
C HIS A 379 -25.18 -2.57 5.92
N MET A 380 -26.36 -1.97 5.67
CA MET A 380 -27.58 -2.72 5.36
C MET A 380 -27.61 -3.24 3.92
N LYS A 381 -26.98 -2.52 2.98
CA LYS A 381 -26.69 -3.04 1.64
C LYS A 381 -25.70 -4.19 1.74
N LEU A 382 -24.61 -4.02 2.49
CA LEU A 382 -23.63 -5.08 2.76
C LEU A 382 -24.31 -6.34 3.31
N ARG A 383 -25.17 -6.18 4.32
CA ARG A 383 -25.95 -7.28 4.90
C ARG A 383 -26.75 -8.02 3.83
N SER A 384 -27.47 -7.28 2.98
CA SER A 384 -28.31 -7.86 1.93
C SER A 384 -27.48 -8.62 0.90
N VAL A 385 -26.32 -8.07 0.50
CA VAL A 385 -25.38 -8.73 -0.41
C VAL A 385 -24.83 -10.02 0.22
N LEU A 386 -24.41 -10.00 1.48
CA LEU A 386 -23.87 -11.17 2.16
C LEU A 386 -24.92 -12.29 2.31
N GLN A 387 -26.21 -11.95 2.48
CA GLN A 387 -27.29 -12.95 2.54
C GLN A 387 -27.51 -13.70 1.22
N GLU A 388 -27.10 -13.11 0.09
CA GLU A 388 -27.16 -13.74 -1.23
C GLU A 388 -25.96 -14.67 -1.48
N CYS A 389 -24.91 -14.58 -0.65
CA CYS A 389 -23.68 -15.35 -0.80
C CYS A 389 -23.70 -16.65 0.02
N THR A 390 -23.07 -17.69 -0.54
CA THR A 390 -22.80 -18.96 0.14
C THR A 390 -21.31 -19.05 0.47
N PHE A 391 -20.98 -19.49 1.68
CA PHE A 391 -19.61 -19.55 2.18
C PHE A 391 -19.26 -20.95 2.74
N ASP A 392 -17.96 -21.25 2.82
CA ASP A 392 -17.49 -22.49 3.42
C ASP A 392 -17.75 -22.55 4.93
N LYS A 393 -17.96 -23.77 5.44
CA LYS A 393 -18.23 -24.04 6.86
C LYS A 393 -17.09 -23.59 7.78
N GLU A 394 -15.87 -23.52 7.25
CA GLU A 394 -14.70 -23.04 7.99
C GLU A 394 -14.84 -21.59 8.48
N PHE A 395 -15.67 -20.79 7.80
CA PHE A 395 -15.90 -19.41 8.17
C PHE A 395 -16.94 -19.24 9.28
N LYS A 396 -17.56 -20.32 9.77
CA LYS A 396 -18.54 -20.25 10.86
C LYS A 396 -17.88 -19.70 12.13
N LYS A 397 -18.43 -18.60 12.66
CA LYS A 397 -17.90 -17.83 13.81
C LYS A 397 -16.45 -17.35 13.66
N SER A 398 -15.91 -17.40 12.44
CA SER A 398 -14.57 -16.88 12.15
C SER A 398 -14.47 -15.36 12.39
N PRO A 399 -13.28 -14.82 12.72
CA PRO A 399 -13.10 -13.42 13.07
C PRO A 399 -13.57 -12.42 12.00
N LEU A 400 -13.99 -11.24 12.47
CA LEU A 400 -14.35 -10.09 11.65
C LEU A 400 -13.30 -9.01 11.83
N VAL A 401 -12.73 -8.52 10.74
CA VAL A 401 -11.70 -7.48 10.75
C VAL A 401 -12.27 -6.19 10.20
N TYR A 402 -12.03 -5.12 10.94
CA TYR A 402 -12.30 -3.75 10.57
C TYR A 402 -10.96 -3.02 10.54
N GLN A 403 -10.54 -2.53 9.40
CA GLN A 403 -9.37 -1.67 9.28
C GLN A 403 -9.83 -0.40 8.59
N PHE A 404 -9.55 0.73 9.21
CA PHE A 404 -9.89 2.04 8.67
C PHE A 404 -8.88 3.07 9.18
N SER A 405 -8.97 4.31 8.71
CA SER A 405 -8.03 5.37 9.06
C SER A 405 -8.71 6.57 9.73
N SER A 406 -9.96 6.44 10.16
CA SER A 406 -10.72 7.46 10.87
C SER A 406 -11.64 6.77 11.87
N LEU A 407 -12.01 7.44 12.96
CA LEU A 407 -12.95 6.87 13.92
C LEU A 407 -13.89 7.95 14.45
N GLY A 408 -15.15 7.83 14.04
CA GLY A 408 -16.26 8.58 14.61
C GLY A 408 -16.54 8.22 16.07
N SER A 409 -17.59 8.81 16.63
CA SER A 409 -18.03 8.50 17.99
C SER A 409 -18.87 7.23 18.01
N LEU A 410 -18.23 6.06 18.10
CA LEU A 410 -18.92 4.77 18.17
C LEU A 410 -19.46 4.45 19.56
N ASP A 411 -20.43 3.55 19.64
CA ASP A 411 -20.86 2.87 20.86
C ASP A 411 -20.92 1.34 20.64
N GLU A 412 -21.11 0.60 21.73
CA GLU A 412 -21.11 -0.86 21.69
C GLU A 412 -22.31 -1.44 20.91
N LYS A 413 -23.46 -0.74 20.91
CA LYS A 413 -24.65 -1.18 20.18
C LYS A 413 -24.39 -1.14 18.68
N TRP A 414 -23.78 -0.06 18.20
CA TRP A 414 -23.41 0.09 16.80
C TRP A 414 -22.39 -0.96 16.35
N MET A 415 -21.39 -1.27 17.20
CA MET A 415 -20.43 -2.35 16.89
C MET A 415 -21.12 -3.71 16.74
N VAL A 416 -22.10 -4.02 17.58
CA VAL A 416 -22.90 -5.25 17.49
C VAL A 416 -23.76 -5.26 16.22
N GLU A 417 -24.35 -4.12 15.86
CA GLU A 417 -25.18 -3.98 14.65
C GLU A 417 -24.37 -4.17 13.36
N LEU A 418 -23.18 -3.56 13.28
CA LEU A 418 -22.27 -3.75 12.16
C LEU A 418 -21.79 -5.19 12.07
N ALA A 419 -21.39 -5.79 13.19
CA ALA A 419 -20.96 -7.18 13.24
C ALA A 419 -22.09 -8.16 12.84
N SER A 420 -23.34 -7.86 13.19
CA SER A 420 -24.52 -8.61 12.75
C SER A 420 -24.69 -8.55 11.22
N SER A 421 -24.49 -7.36 10.65
CA SER A 421 -24.55 -7.15 9.19
C SER A 421 -23.45 -7.92 8.45
N MET A 422 -22.21 -7.86 8.96
CA MET A 422 -21.05 -8.62 8.46
C MET A 422 -21.22 -10.15 8.60
N SER A 423 -22.10 -10.60 9.50
CA SER A 423 -22.31 -12.02 9.80
C SER A 423 -23.47 -12.64 9.04
N ALA A 424 -24.10 -11.90 8.13
CA ALA A 424 -25.36 -12.31 7.49
C ALA A 424 -25.23 -13.37 6.40
N GLY A 425 -23.99 -13.81 6.10
CA GLY A 425 -23.70 -14.90 5.17
C GLY A 425 -24.19 -16.26 5.67
N LEU A 426 -24.47 -17.15 4.71
CA LEU A 426 -24.92 -18.52 4.95
C LEU A 426 -23.86 -19.52 4.49
N SER A 427 -23.74 -20.65 5.17
CA SER A 427 -22.98 -21.79 4.66
C SER A 427 -23.75 -22.54 3.57
N GLU A 428 -23.09 -23.50 2.90
CA GLU A 428 -23.75 -24.39 1.92
C GLU A 428 -25.03 -25.05 2.45
N ASP A 429 -24.99 -25.56 3.69
CA ASP A 429 -26.14 -26.16 4.39
C ASP A 429 -27.23 -25.14 4.81
N LYS A 430 -27.18 -23.89 4.32
CA LYS A 430 -28.06 -22.77 4.70
C LYS A 430 -28.04 -22.42 6.19
N VAL A 431 -26.97 -22.79 6.89
CA VAL A 431 -26.76 -22.43 8.30
C VAL A 431 -26.10 -21.05 8.36
N PRO A 432 -26.58 -20.12 9.21
CA PRO A 432 -25.90 -18.84 9.41
C PRO A 432 -24.45 -19.04 9.86
N LEU A 433 -23.53 -18.27 9.25
CA LEU A 433 -22.14 -18.27 9.70
C LEU A 433 -22.00 -17.80 11.15
N GLY A 434 -22.94 -16.99 11.62
CA GLY A 434 -23.00 -16.50 13.00
C GLY A 434 -21.95 -15.43 13.30
N MET A 435 -22.05 -14.85 14.49
CA MET A 435 -21.20 -13.75 14.96
C MET A 435 -19.74 -14.20 15.09
N GLY A 436 -18.86 -13.52 14.35
CA GLY A 436 -17.42 -13.63 14.53
C GLY A 436 -16.89 -12.68 15.60
N GLU A 437 -15.67 -12.92 16.08
CA GLU A 437 -14.97 -12.01 16.98
C GLU A 437 -14.52 -10.74 16.24
N PRO A 438 -15.00 -9.55 16.61
CA PRO A 438 -14.64 -8.30 15.95
C PRO A 438 -13.27 -7.78 16.37
N GLN A 439 -12.44 -7.38 15.40
CA GLN A 439 -11.10 -6.84 15.59
C GLN A 439 -10.93 -5.55 14.79
N ILE A 440 -10.54 -4.47 15.45
CA ILE A 440 -10.25 -3.18 14.83
C ILE A 440 -8.74 -3.00 14.68
N ILE A 441 -8.23 -3.07 13.46
CA ILE A 441 -6.82 -2.80 13.15
C ILE A 441 -6.62 -1.29 13.12
N TRP A 442 -5.80 -0.79 14.05
CA TRP A 442 -5.53 0.64 14.20
C TRP A 442 -4.04 0.93 14.44
N PRO A 443 -3.45 1.96 13.80
CA PRO A 443 -2.07 2.35 14.07
C PRO A 443 -1.89 2.93 15.47
N THR A 444 -0.85 2.49 16.17
CA THR A 444 -0.47 3.11 17.45
C THR A 444 0.32 4.40 17.23
N VAL A 445 0.45 5.22 18.28
CA VAL A 445 1.31 6.41 18.26
C VAL A 445 2.75 6.06 17.82
N GLU A 446 3.25 4.90 18.28
CA GLU A 446 4.58 4.42 17.94
C GLU A 446 4.69 4.02 16.46
N ASP A 447 3.65 3.38 15.91
CA ASP A 447 3.61 3.02 14.48
C ASP A 447 3.63 4.28 13.60
N VAL A 448 2.87 5.32 13.98
CA VAL A 448 2.87 6.62 13.30
C VAL A 448 4.23 7.29 13.41
N ARG A 449 4.80 7.38 14.62
CA ARG A 449 6.12 7.99 14.87
C ARG A 449 7.23 7.33 14.05
N CYS A 450 7.18 6.02 13.89
CA CYS A 450 8.19 5.22 13.17
C CYS A 450 7.85 4.97 11.68
N SER A 451 6.77 5.57 11.17
CA SER A 451 6.36 5.51 9.76
C SER A 451 7.36 6.21 8.83
N LEU A 452 7.13 6.11 7.51
CA LEU A 452 7.90 6.84 6.50
C LEU A 452 7.74 8.35 6.64
N GLU A 453 6.56 8.82 7.03
CA GLU A 453 6.23 10.25 7.14
C GLU A 453 6.36 10.78 8.58
N GLY A 454 6.67 9.90 9.55
CA GLY A 454 6.65 10.23 10.97
C GLY A 454 5.27 10.73 11.43
N TYR A 455 5.24 11.69 12.34
CA TYR A 455 3.98 12.25 12.87
C TYR A 455 3.08 12.89 11.80
N ALA A 456 3.63 13.31 10.65
CA ALA A 456 2.83 13.86 9.56
C ALA A 456 1.84 12.84 8.97
N ALA A 457 2.12 11.53 9.10
CA ALA A 457 1.15 10.50 8.70
C ALA A 457 -0.16 10.58 9.51
N GLY A 458 -0.11 11.10 10.74
CA GLY A 458 -1.29 11.25 11.61
C GLY A 458 -2.36 12.19 11.04
N ASN A 459 -2.02 13.08 10.12
CA ASN A 459 -3.00 13.94 9.43
C ASN A 459 -3.99 13.13 8.57
N ALA A 460 -3.61 11.92 8.16
CA ALA A 460 -4.45 10.98 7.43
C ALA A 460 -5.09 9.92 8.34
N ILE A 461 -4.94 10.08 9.66
CA ILE A 461 -5.55 9.23 10.69
C ILE A 461 -6.42 10.10 11.64
N PRO A 462 -7.45 10.82 11.13
CA PRO A 462 -8.20 11.77 11.93
C PRO A 462 -9.16 11.07 12.91
N SER A 463 -8.83 11.13 14.20
CA SER A 463 -9.72 10.66 15.28
C SER A 463 -9.50 11.47 16.57
N PRO A 464 -10.54 12.11 17.14
CA PRO A 464 -10.44 12.70 18.47
C PRO A 464 -10.08 11.66 19.53
N MET A 465 -9.18 12.00 20.46
CA MET A 465 -8.76 11.14 21.56
C MET A 465 -9.96 10.57 22.34
N LYS A 466 -10.97 11.40 22.60
CA LYS A 466 -12.24 11.02 23.25
C LYS A 466 -13.03 9.90 22.54
N ASN A 467 -12.82 9.71 21.24
CA ASN A 467 -13.46 8.63 20.47
C ASN A 467 -12.64 7.34 20.56
N VAL A 468 -11.32 7.43 20.43
CA VAL A 468 -10.40 6.28 20.41
C VAL A 468 -10.25 5.66 21.81
N GLU A 469 -10.31 6.46 22.87
CA GLU A 469 -10.09 6.00 24.24
C GLU A 469 -11.34 5.47 24.95
N LYS A 470 -12.48 5.37 24.25
CA LYS A 470 -13.71 4.83 24.85
C LYS A 470 -13.45 3.41 25.37
N ALA A 471 -13.78 3.18 26.65
CA ALA A 471 -13.39 1.98 27.37
C ALA A 471 -13.83 0.67 26.70
N PHE A 472 -15.02 0.66 26.08
CA PHE A 472 -15.55 -0.53 25.40
C PHE A 472 -14.74 -0.94 24.16
N LEU A 473 -13.97 -0.03 23.55
CA LEU A 473 -13.13 -0.34 22.38
C LEU A 473 -11.88 -1.14 22.73
N ARG A 474 -11.46 -1.15 24.00
CA ARG A 474 -10.22 -1.80 24.46
C ARG A 474 -10.11 -3.27 24.05
N LYS A 475 -11.24 -3.99 24.00
CA LYS A 475 -11.30 -5.40 23.62
C LYS A 475 -11.24 -5.65 22.11
N TYR A 476 -11.40 -4.63 21.28
CA TYR A 476 -11.39 -4.78 19.83
C TYR A 476 -10.05 -4.42 19.20
N TRP A 477 -9.20 -3.65 19.87
CA TRP A 477 -7.97 -3.13 19.24
C TRP A 477 -7.00 -4.23 18.84
N ALA A 478 -6.60 -4.19 17.58
CA ALA A 478 -5.55 -4.98 16.98
C ALA A 478 -4.50 -4.05 16.36
N LYS A 479 -3.23 -4.47 16.40
CA LYS A 479 -2.11 -3.65 15.93
C LYS A 479 -2.03 -3.62 14.41
N TRP A 480 -1.81 -2.44 13.83
CA TRP A 480 -1.36 -2.32 12.43
C TRP A 480 -0.02 -3.03 12.19
N LYS A 481 -0.02 -4.00 11.27
CA LYS A 481 1.18 -4.72 10.86
C LYS A 481 1.03 -5.25 9.43
N ALA A 482 1.98 -4.91 8.56
CA ALA A 482 1.98 -5.27 7.15
C ALA A 482 3.40 -5.68 6.69
N ASN A 483 4.10 -6.48 7.50
CA ASN A 483 5.49 -6.88 7.22
C ASN A 483 5.60 -7.68 5.91
N HIS A 484 4.62 -8.56 5.66
CA HIS A 484 4.57 -9.45 4.51
C HIS A 484 4.46 -8.69 3.17
N THR A 485 3.90 -7.48 3.18
CA THR A 485 3.87 -6.58 2.00
C THR A 485 4.91 -5.46 2.08
N GLY A 486 5.81 -5.48 3.07
CA GLY A 486 6.81 -4.42 3.29
C GLY A 486 6.22 -3.08 3.71
N ARG A 487 4.93 -3.03 4.09
CA ARG A 487 4.15 -1.79 4.24
C ARG A 487 3.89 -1.36 5.67
N THR A 488 4.47 -2.02 6.67
CA THR A 488 4.28 -1.65 8.09
C THR A 488 4.59 -0.17 8.36
N ARG A 489 5.57 0.40 7.66
CA ARG A 489 5.96 1.82 7.80
C ARG A 489 5.19 2.78 6.87
N ALA A 490 4.40 2.27 5.93
CA ALA A 490 3.52 3.05 5.07
C ALA A 490 2.12 3.07 5.70
N MET A 491 1.79 4.13 6.44
CA MET A 491 0.56 4.18 7.23
C MET A 491 -0.68 3.94 6.38
N PRO A 492 -1.67 3.20 6.92
CA PRO A 492 -2.87 2.86 6.18
C PRO A 492 -3.75 4.08 6.02
N HIS A 493 -4.10 4.38 4.77
CA HIS A 493 -5.27 5.21 4.44
C HIS A 493 -6.33 4.39 3.69
N ILE A 494 -5.98 3.18 3.24
CA ILE A 494 -6.96 2.16 2.88
C ILE A 494 -7.91 1.87 4.05
N LYS A 495 -9.17 1.51 3.72
CA LYS A 495 -10.11 0.92 4.67
C LYS A 495 -10.60 -0.41 4.12
N THR A 496 -10.50 -1.46 4.94
CA THR A 496 -10.88 -2.82 4.58
C THR A 496 -11.71 -3.49 5.65
N PHE A 497 -12.73 -4.24 5.22
CA PHE A 497 -13.60 -5.05 6.05
C PHE A 497 -13.50 -6.49 5.57
N ALA A 498 -13.23 -7.42 6.47
CA ALA A 498 -13.02 -8.80 6.07
C ALA A 498 -13.57 -9.80 7.09
N ARG A 499 -13.88 -10.98 6.58
CA ARG A 499 -14.07 -12.19 7.37
C ARG A 499 -13.09 -13.23 6.87
N TYR A 500 -12.32 -13.82 7.77
CA TYR A 500 -11.19 -14.67 7.41
C TYR A 500 -11.04 -15.86 8.35
N ASN A 501 -10.44 -16.93 7.88
CA ASN A 501 -10.00 -18.06 8.68
C ASN A 501 -8.60 -18.47 8.21
N ASN A 502 -7.60 -18.39 9.10
CA ASN A 502 -6.19 -18.63 8.76
C ASN A 502 -5.72 -17.79 7.56
N GLN A 503 -5.43 -18.42 6.42
CA GLN A 503 -5.00 -17.78 5.16
C GLN A 503 -6.14 -17.62 4.14
N ASN A 504 -7.37 -18.06 4.48
CA ASN A 504 -8.52 -18.01 3.60
C ASN A 504 -9.40 -16.80 3.93
N LEU A 505 -9.92 -16.14 2.88
CA LEU A 505 -10.85 -15.01 2.99
C LEU A 505 -12.25 -15.44 2.54
N ALA A 506 -13.25 -15.19 3.38
CA ALA A 506 -14.64 -15.37 3.00
C ALA A 506 -15.13 -14.19 2.16
N CYS A 507 -14.82 -12.98 2.62
CA CYS A 507 -15.15 -11.74 1.93
C CYS A 507 -14.11 -10.66 2.25
N LEU A 508 -13.92 -9.74 1.29
CA LEU A 508 -13.11 -8.55 1.42
C LEU A 508 -13.88 -7.37 0.82
N GLY A 509 -14.21 -6.39 1.63
CA GLY A 509 -14.68 -5.08 1.19
C GLY A 509 -13.53 -4.07 1.31
N SER A 510 -13.26 -3.31 0.25
CA SER A 510 -12.43 -2.10 0.31
C SER A 510 -13.35 -0.90 0.13
N SER A 511 -13.26 0.08 1.02
CA SER A 511 -14.19 1.20 1.07
C SER A 511 -13.46 2.52 1.26
N SER A 512 -14.12 3.62 0.86
CA SER A 512 -13.76 4.95 1.35
C SER A 512 -14.43 5.27 2.69
N GLU A 513 -15.46 4.54 3.12
CA GLU A 513 -16.25 4.85 4.34
C GLU A 513 -15.38 5.06 5.60
N GLU A 514 -15.78 6.02 6.42
CA GLU A 514 -15.03 6.52 7.59
C GLU A 514 -15.26 5.73 8.87
#